data_AF-A0A147ITQ8-F1
#
_entry.id   AF-A0A147ITQ8-F1
#
_cell.length_a   1.000
_cell.length_b   1.000
_cell.length_c   1.000
_cell.angle_alpha   90.00
_cell.angle_beta   90.00
_cell.angle_gamma   90.00
#
_symmetry.space_group_name_H-M   'P 1'
#
loop_
_entity.id
_entity.type
_entity.pdbx_description
1 polymer ?
#
loop_
_entity_poly.entity_id
_entity_poly.type
_entity_poly.pdbx_seq_one_letter_code
_entity_poly.pdbx_strand_id
1 'polypeptide(L)'
;MEDGVEQDRISSVDWTEWYSDPSTWPTSRHVFLAEAAIRLGRAMIDPWEDHLLSHAGDHNLPLPRGLDWSAPNRRVFDDGSGSVTEELSIDEGMSRPVGWTDEEEVRLFETDTHNSIRHDARLAARAIAGAIAKLAARGSIRTYARPIGGGRLEDIDPSDWEMDDPVGRLASCRMTPGTPSAAAGTHHIFLETEGLTKKLTAYAREKPLALNSGRALPADRPVGGMTPQDRLIVQCEQALRAYLSTRPSDWRKDTLRHIVAKTINRPFSDSVFDQARERVKKDFPHIANGGRPRGS
;
A
#
# COMPACT_ATOMS: atom_id res chain seq x y z
N MET A 1 -19.90 -32.81 -3.86
CA MET A 1 -19.49 -31.93 -2.75
C MET A 1 -18.60 -30.89 -3.38
N GLU A 2 -19.21 -29.80 -3.83
CA GLU A 2 -18.48 -28.63 -4.31
C GLU A 2 -17.95 -27.96 -3.05
N ASP A 3 -16.63 -27.97 -2.87
CA ASP A 3 -15.95 -27.08 -1.94
C ASP A 3 -16.29 -25.66 -2.39
N GLY A 4 -17.26 -25.05 -1.69
CA GLY A 4 -17.63 -23.67 -1.88
C GLY A 4 -16.37 -22.84 -1.68
N VAL A 5 -15.83 -22.30 -2.77
CA VAL A 5 -14.79 -21.29 -2.73
C VAL A 5 -15.35 -20.18 -1.85
N GLU A 6 -14.90 -20.12 -0.60
CA GLU A 6 -15.28 -19.10 0.36
C GLU A 6 -15.03 -17.77 -0.33
N GLN A 7 -16.11 -17.10 -0.73
CA GLN A 7 -16.02 -15.85 -1.46
C GLN A 7 -15.21 -14.92 -0.58
N ASP A 8 -14.00 -14.57 -1.04
CA ASP A 8 -13.05 -13.78 -0.28
C ASP A 8 -13.76 -12.51 0.19
N ARG A 9 -14.04 -12.39 1.50
CA ARG A 9 -14.85 -11.31 2.07
C ARG A 9 -14.33 -9.94 1.64
N ILE A 10 -13.03 -9.83 1.37
CA ILE A 10 -12.38 -8.61 0.88
C ILE A 10 -12.99 -8.13 -0.45
N SER A 11 -13.36 -9.05 -1.34
CA SER A 11 -13.97 -8.75 -2.64
C SER A 11 -15.39 -8.24 -2.57
N SER A 12 -16.04 -8.39 -1.42
CA SER A 12 -17.39 -7.91 -1.17
C SER A 12 -17.43 -6.53 -0.52
N VAL A 13 -16.26 -5.99 -0.12
CA VAL A 13 -16.23 -4.68 0.54
C VAL A 13 -15.90 -3.57 -0.44
N ASP A 14 -16.69 -2.50 -0.34
CA ASP A 14 -16.46 -1.25 -1.05
C ASP A 14 -15.39 -0.42 -0.33
N TRP A 15 -14.14 -0.61 -0.76
CA TRP A 15 -13.02 0.19 -0.29
C TRP A 15 -12.99 1.60 -0.89
N THR A 16 -13.83 1.92 -1.86
CA THR A 16 -13.78 3.26 -2.47
C THR A 16 -14.45 4.32 -1.60
N GLU A 17 -15.50 3.94 -0.85
CA GLU A 17 -16.28 4.83 0.03
C GLU A 17 -15.41 5.68 0.97
N TRP A 18 -14.37 5.09 1.56
CA TRP A 18 -13.57 5.74 2.61
C TRP A 18 -12.23 6.28 2.15
N TYR A 19 -11.72 5.80 1.01
CA TYR A 19 -10.35 6.03 0.58
C TYR A 19 -10.24 7.05 -0.56
N SER A 20 -11.37 7.43 -1.18
CA SER A 20 -11.38 8.37 -2.31
C SER A 20 -11.03 9.82 -1.94
N ASP A 21 -11.27 10.26 -0.70
CA ASP A 21 -10.95 11.63 -0.27
C ASP A 21 -10.59 11.76 1.22
N PRO A 22 -9.29 11.65 1.57
CA PRO A 22 -8.80 11.87 2.93
C PRO A 22 -9.13 13.23 3.53
N SER A 23 -9.42 14.24 2.69
CA SER A 23 -9.73 15.60 3.18
C SER A 23 -11.12 15.71 3.80
N THR A 24 -12.01 14.75 3.50
CA THR A 24 -13.35 14.67 4.09
C THR A 24 -13.38 13.97 5.43
N TRP A 25 -12.25 13.43 5.90
CA TRP A 25 -12.19 12.71 7.15
C TRP A 25 -12.41 13.65 8.36
N PRO A 26 -13.17 13.22 9.38
CA PRO A 26 -13.47 14.08 10.52
C PRO A 26 -12.20 14.46 11.31
N THR A 27 -11.76 15.71 11.22
CA THR A 27 -10.63 16.21 12.02
C THR A 27 -11.09 16.52 13.45
N SER A 28 -10.88 15.58 14.37
CA SER A 28 -11.20 15.74 15.80
C SER A 28 -10.00 15.32 16.68
N ARG A 29 -10.19 15.24 18.01
CA ARG A 29 -9.20 14.59 18.91
C ARG A 29 -9.00 13.09 18.64
N HIS A 30 -9.76 12.53 17.71
CA HIS A 30 -9.70 11.15 17.26
C HIS A 30 -9.44 11.10 15.76
N VAL A 31 -8.75 10.06 15.33
CA VAL A 31 -8.44 9.74 13.93
C VAL A 31 -9.45 8.71 13.43
N PHE A 32 -9.99 8.90 12.23
CA PHE A 32 -10.89 7.92 11.61
C PHE A 32 -10.15 6.63 11.23
N LEU A 33 -10.81 5.46 11.26
CA LEU A 33 -10.13 4.18 11.03
C LEU A 33 -9.41 4.12 9.67
N ALA A 34 -10.04 4.58 8.58
CA ALA A 34 -9.40 4.62 7.26
C ALA A 34 -8.10 5.45 7.26
N GLU A 35 -8.08 6.56 8.00
CA GLU A 35 -6.88 7.39 8.14
C GLU A 35 -5.76 6.66 8.88
N ALA A 36 -6.09 6.00 9.98
CA ALA A 36 -5.13 5.19 10.71
C ALA A 36 -4.57 4.05 9.84
N ALA A 37 -5.42 3.46 8.99
CA ALA A 37 -5.05 2.40 8.04
C ALA A 37 -4.01 2.90 7.03
N ILE A 38 -4.24 4.05 6.38
CA ILE A 38 -3.27 4.63 5.44
C ILE A 38 -1.95 4.96 6.14
N ARG A 39 -2.00 5.57 7.34
CA ARG A 39 -0.80 5.90 8.11
C ARG A 39 0.01 4.66 8.46
N LEU A 40 -0.66 3.56 8.83
CA LEU A 40 -0.01 2.29 9.11
C LEU A 40 0.54 1.65 7.83
N GLY A 41 -0.23 1.64 6.73
CA GLY A 41 0.21 1.13 5.43
C GLY A 41 1.51 1.77 4.97
N ARG A 42 1.59 3.11 4.96
CA ARG A 42 2.82 3.86 4.62
C ARG A 42 4.02 3.56 5.52
N ALA A 43 3.78 3.19 6.77
CA ALA A 43 4.84 2.89 7.73
C ALA A 43 5.30 1.43 7.62
N MET A 44 4.36 0.51 7.42
CA MET A 44 4.54 -0.93 7.53
C MET A 44 4.85 -1.59 6.20
N ILE A 45 4.31 -1.08 5.10
CA ILE A 45 4.31 -1.76 3.80
C ILE A 45 5.21 -1.02 2.82
N ASP A 46 6.01 -1.76 2.05
CA ASP A 46 6.94 -1.22 1.06
C ASP A 46 7.04 -2.10 -0.20
N PRO A 47 6.75 -1.58 -1.42
CA PRO A 47 6.25 -0.24 -1.68
C PRO A 47 4.80 -0.06 -1.19
N TRP A 48 4.45 1.17 -0.81
CA TRP A 48 3.08 1.54 -0.51
C TRP A 48 2.56 2.50 -1.55
N GLU A 49 1.37 2.22 -2.08
CA GLU A 49 0.63 3.13 -2.94
C GLU A 49 -0.73 3.39 -2.31
N ASP A 50 -1.13 4.67 -2.22
CA ASP A 50 -2.33 5.07 -1.47
C ASP A 50 -3.63 4.46 -2.02
N HIS A 51 -3.62 4.00 -3.27
CA HIS A 51 -4.75 3.39 -3.95
C HIS A 51 -4.80 1.86 -3.82
N LEU A 52 -3.79 1.23 -3.19
CA LEU A 52 -3.76 -0.23 -3.00
C LEU A 52 -5.04 -0.74 -2.33
N LEU A 53 -5.48 -0.11 -1.24
CA LEU A 53 -6.66 -0.61 -0.52
C LEU A 53 -7.95 -0.56 -1.36
N SER A 54 -8.09 0.44 -2.24
CA SER A 54 -9.21 0.50 -3.19
C SER A 54 -9.22 -0.72 -4.11
N HIS A 55 -8.04 -1.16 -4.58
CA HIS A 55 -7.90 -2.33 -5.44
C HIS A 55 -8.13 -3.67 -4.75
N ALA A 56 -8.17 -3.72 -3.41
CA ALA A 56 -8.37 -4.98 -2.70
C ALA A 56 -9.77 -5.58 -2.99
N GLY A 57 -10.77 -4.70 -3.13
CA GLY A 57 -12.15 -5.04 -3.42
C GLY A 57 -12.44 -5.33 -4.90
N ASP A 58 -11.53 -4.97 -5.80
CA ASP A 58 -11.79 -5.09 -7.24
C ASP A 58 -12.03 -6.54 -7.69
N HIS A 59 -12.83 -6.66 -8.75
CA HIS A 59 -13.02 -7.93 -9.43
C HIS A 59 -11.78 -8.28 -10.26
N ASN A 60 -11.56 -9.58 -10.45
CA ASN A 60 -10.54 -10.05 -11.38
C ASN A 60 -10.91 -9.59 -12.79
N LEU A 61 -9.94 -9.07 -13.54
CA LEU A 61 -10.10 -8.94 -14.97
C LEU A 61 -9.93 -10.33 -15.61
N PRO A 62 -10.82 -10.70 -16.55
CA PRO A 62 -10.73 -11.97 -17.24
C PRO A 62 -9.52 -11.95 -18.18
N LEU A 63 -8.78 -13.06 -18.21
CA LEU A 63 -7.68 -13.22 -19.16
C LEU A 63 -8.20 -13.27 -20.61
N PRO A 64 -7.39 -12.83 -21.58
CA PRO A 64 -7.68 -13.06 -22.99
C PRO A 64 -7.80 -14.56 -23.32
N ARG A 65 -8.39 -14.86 -24.49
CA ARG A 65 -8.81 -16.20 -24.88
C ARG A 65 -7.68 -17.24 -24.78
N GLY A 66 -7.99 -18.41 -24.21
CA GLY A 66 -7.17 -19.62 -24.40
C GLY A 66 -5.87 -19.67 -23.58
N LEU A 67 -5.69 -18.77 -22.61
CA LEU A 67 -4.58 -18.84 -21.65
C LEU A 67 -5.03 -19.59 -20.39
N ASP A 68 -4.31 -20.65 -20.04
CA ASP A 68 -4.54 -21.45 -18.83
C ASP A 68 -3.36 -21.32 -17.86
N TRP A 69 -3.63 -20.71 -16.69
CA TRP A 69 -2.66 -20.54 -15.61
C TRP A 69 -2.71 -21.67 -14.56
N SER A 70 -3.52 -22.71 -14.76
CA SER A 70 -3.68 -23.79 -13.77
C SER A 70 -2.43 -24.67 -13.58
N ALA A 71 -1.32 -24.40 -14.28
CA ALA A 71 -0.04 -25.05 -14.06
C ALA A 71 0.69 -24.38 -12.87
N PRO A 72 0.77 -25.03 -11.68
CA PRO A 72 1.28 -24.41 -10.46
C PRO A 72 2.78 -24.09 -10.49
N ASN A 73 3.51 -24.62 -11.48
CA ASN A 73 4.97 -24.58 -11.59
C ASN A 73 5.47 -23.37 -12.40
N ARG A 74 4.56 -22.50 -12.86
CA ARG A 74 4.82 -21.45 -13.86
C ARG A 74 4.47 -20.05 -13.39
N ARG A 75 4.56 -19.80 -12.07
CA ARG A 75 4.51 -18.43 -11.54
C ARG A 75 5.87 -17.80 -11.80
N VAL A 76 5.95 -16.90 -12.78
CA VAL A 76 7.17 -16.23 -13.31
C VAL A 76 7.87 -15.31 -12.28
N PHE A 77 7.66 -15.50 -10.97
CA PHE A 77 7.98 -14.48 -9.95
C PHE A 77 8.53 -15.01 -8.62
N ASP A 78 9.26 -16.14 -8.59
CA ASP A 78 9.76 -16.72 -7.33
C ASP A 78 11.16 -16.19 -6.89
N ASP A 79 11.79 -15.28 -7.62
CA ASP A 79 13.16 -14.78 -7.30
C ASP A 79 13.23 -13.39 -6.64
N GLY A 80 12.12 -12.65 -6.62
CA GLY A 80 12.01 -11.37 -5.92
C GLY A 80 12.87 -10.25 -6.49
N SER A 81 13.25 -10.27 -7.77
CA SER A 81 14.17 -9.28 -8.36
C SER A 81 13.54 -7.92 -8.73
N GLY A 82 12.21 -7.80 -8.83
CA GLY A 82 11.52 -6.50 -8.91
C GLY A 82 11.94 -5.61 -10.10
N SER A 83 12.48 -6.18 -11.17
CA SER A 83 12.85 -5.46 -12.39
C SER A 83 12.38 -6.22 -13.62
N VAL A 84 11.55 -5.58 -14.45
CA VAL A 84 11.35 -5.97 -15.86
C VAL A 84 12.63 -5.59 -16.60
N THR A 85 13.66 -6.41 -16.47
CA THR A 85 14.90 -6.30 -17.25
C THR A 85 15.31 -7.64 -17.82
N GLU A 86 14.35 -8.35 -18.36
CA GLU A 86 14.55 -9.31 -19.43
C GLU A 86 13.28 -9.23 -20.26
N GLU A 87 13.44 -9.16 -21.58
CA GLU A 87 12.33 -9.36 -22.53
C GLU A 87 11.46 -10.49 -21.98
N LEU A 88 10.16 -10.26 -21.82
CA LEU A 88 9.17 -11.32 -21.64
C LEU A 88 9.27 -12.23 -22.86
N SER A 89 10.28 -13.09 -22.82
CA SER A 89 10.53 -14.06 -23.84
C SER A 89 9.39 -15.05 -23.74
N ILE A 90 8.64 -15.06 -24.82
CA ILE A 90 7.61 -16.02 -25.19
C ILE A 90 8.12 -17.48 -25.04
N ASP A 91 9.42 -17.71 -24.84
CA ASP A 91 10.03 -19.03 -24.67
C ASP A 91 9.78 -19.72 -23.31
N GLU A 92 9.24 -19.04 -22.29
CA GLU A 92 8.90 -19.67 -20.99
C GLU A 92 7.51 -20.35 -20.93
N GLY A 93 6.90 -20.64 -22.08
CA GLY A 93 5.84 -21.66 -22.18
C GLY A 93 4.40 -21.16 -22.22
N MET A 94 4.18 -19.89 -22.55
CA MET A 94 2.86 -19.36 -22.95
C MET A 94 2.74 -19.46 -24.49
N SER A 95 2.23 -20.58 -25.01
CA SER A 95 1.96 -20.68 -26.45
C SER A 95 0.79 -19.77 -26.80
N ARG A 96 1.05 -18.70 -27.58
CA ARG A 96 -0.01 -17.83 -28.11
C ARG A 96 -0.98 -18.66 -28.95
N PRO A 97 -2.30 -18.58 -28.71
CA PRO A 97 -3.30 -19.13 -29.62
C PRO A 97 -3.08 -18.67 -31.06
N VAL A 98 -3.41 -19.53 -32.03
CA VAL A 98 -3.39 -19.16 -33.44
C VAL A 98 -4.30 -17.95 -33.68
N GLY A 99 -3.77 -16.92 -34.35
CA GLY A 99 -4.48 -15.67 -34.64
C GLY A 99 -4.37 -14.59 -33.57
N TRP A 100 -3.44 -14.71 -32.61
CA TRP A 100 -3.20 -13.72 -31.56
C TRP A 100 -2.87 -12.33 -32.13
N THR A 101 -3.58 -11.32 -31.64
CA THR A 101 -3.49 -9.92 -32.09
C THR A 101 -2.69 -9.07 -31.11
N ASP A 102 -2.16 -7.93 -31.58
CA ASP A 102 -1.49 -6.94 -30.72
C ASP A 102 -2.44 -6.40 -29.62
N GLU A 103 -3.74 -6.29 -29.92
CA GLU A 103 -4.76 -5.90 -28.93
C GLU A 103 -4.95 -6.94 -27.83
N GLU A 104 -4.81 -8.23 -28.13
CA GLU A 104 -4.86 -9.30 -27.13
C GLU A 104 -3.58 -9.31 -26.28
N GLU A 105 -2.44 -8.93 -26.85
CA GLU A 105 -1.19 -8.75 -26.13
C GLU A 105 -1.27 -7.58 -25.12
N VAL A 106 -1.79 -6.42 -25.54
CA VAL A 106 -2.03 -5.30 -24.63
C VAL A 106 -3.00 -5.68 -23.50
N ARG A 107 -4.12 -6.34 -23.84
CA ARG A 107 -5.11 -6.79 -22.84
C ARG A 107 -4.55 -7.81 -21.86
N LEU A 108 -3.60 -8.65 -22.29
CA LEU A 108 -2.92 -9.59 -21.40
C LEU A 108 -2.11 -8.83 -20.34
N PHE A 109 -1.31 -7.85 -20.76
CA PHE A 109 -0.52 -7.03 -19.85
C PHE A 109 -1.38 -6.24 -18.87
N GLU A 110 -2.48 -5.65 -19.34
CA GLU A 110 -3.44 -4.94 -18.49
C GLU A 110 -4.07 -5.87 -17.45
N THR A 111 -4.50 -7.06 -17.89
CA THR A 111 -5.14 -8.04 -17.00
C THR A 111 -4.17 -8.56 -15.94
N ASP A 112 -2.94 -8.88 -16.33
CA ASP A 112 -1.91 -9.36 -15.42
C ASP A 112 -1.55 -8.29 -14.38
N THR A 113 -1.32 -7.06 -14.84
CA THR A 113 -1.03 -5.90 -13.98
C THR A 113 -2.16 -5.68 -12.97
N HIS A 114 -3.42 -5.63 -13.44
CA HIS A 114 -4.59 -5.44 -12.58
C HIS A 114 -4.72 -6.55 -11.54
N ASN A 115 -4.60 -7.80 -11.96
CA ASN A 115 -4.74 -8.96 -11.08
C ASN A 115 -3.60 -9.02 -10.05
N SER A 116 -2.37 -8.63 -10.41
CA SER A 116 -1.24 -8.50 -9.48
C SER A 116 -1.48 -7.40 -8.45
N ILE A 117 -1.84 -6.18 -8.88
CA ILE A 117 -2.11 -5.05 -7.97
C ILE A 117 -3.20 -5.42 -6.97
N ARG A 118 -4.30 -6.00 -7.46
CA ARG A 118 -5.41 -6.48 -6.62
C ARG A 118 -4.95 -7.55 -5.62
N HIS A 119 -4.08 -8.47 -6.02
CA HIS A 119 -3.55 -9.49 -5.11
C HIS A 119 -2.73 -8.85 -3.98
N ASP A 120 -1.81 -7.96 -4.32
CA ASP A 120 -0.94 -7.28 -3.36
C ASP A 120 -1.76 -6.37 -2.42
N ALA A 121 -2.79 -5.70 -2.97
CA ALA A 121 -3.78 -4.96 -2.22
C ALA A 121 -4.50 -5.79 -1.15
N ARG A 122 -4.89 -7.03 -1.46
CA ARG A 122 -5.55 -7.94 -0.50
C ARG A 122 -4.61 -8.36 0.61
N LEU A 123 -3.35 -8.62 0.28
CA LEU A 123 -2.32 -8.92 1.27
C LEU A 123 -2.10 -7.73 2.20
N ALA A 124 -2.00 -6.52 1.65
CA ALA A 124 -1.87 -5.29 2.41
C ALA A 124 -3.06 -5.04 3.34
N ALA A 125 -4.29 -5.18 2.84
CA ALA A 125 -5.52 -5.02 3.60
C ALA A 125 -5.58 -5.96 4.81
N ARG A 126 -5.28 -7.26 4.62
CA ARG A 126 -5.23 -8.26 5.71
C ARG A 126 -4.18 -7.91 6.75
N ALA A 127 -2.98 -7.53 6.30
CA ALA A 127 -1.89 -7.18 7.20
C ALA A 127 -2.25 -5.96 8.07
N ILE A 128 -2.78 -4.90 7.46
CA ILE A 128 -3.19 -3.67 8.15
C ILE A 128 -4.34 -3.96 9.11
N ALA A 129 -5.38 -4.68 8.67
CA ALA A 129 -6.53 -5.01 9.50
C ALA A 129 -6.11 -5.84 10.72
N GLY A 130 -5.28 -6.86 10.50
CA GLY A 130 -4.74 -7.70 11.56
C GLY A 130 -3.85 -6.93 12.54
N ALA A 131 -3.07 -5.95 12.06
CA ALA A 131 -2.24 -5.12 12.90
C ALA A 131 -3.07 -4.18 13.80
N ILE A 132 -4.06 -3.48 13.23
CA ILE A 132 -4.96 -2.60 13.99
C ILE A 132 -5.75 -3.41 15.02
N ALA A 133 -6.36 -4.53 14.62
CA ALA A 133 -7.11 -5.38 15.53
C ALA A 133 -6.24 -5.89 16.70
N LYS A 134 -5.00 -6.33 16.43
CA LYS A 134 -4.06 -6.75 17.49
C LYS A 134 -3.68 -5.62 18.44
N LEU A 135 -3.45 -4.42 17.92
CA LEU A 135 -3.12 -3.26 18.76
C LEU A 135 -4.32 -2.85 19.62
N ALA A 136 -5.54 -2.92 19.09
CA ALA A 136 -6.75 -2.57 19.80
C ALA A 136 -7.13 -3.63 20.86
N ALA A 137 -7.09 -4.92 20.51
CA ALA A 137 -7.37 -6.03 21.43
C ALA A 137 -6.42 -6.06 22.65
N ARG A 138 -5.18 -5.59 22.48
CA ARG A 138 -4.20 -5.47 23.57
C ARG A 138 -4.34 -4.17 24.37
N GLY A 139 -5.31 -3.31 24.06
CA GLY A 139 -5.46 -1.98 24.64
C GLY A 139 -4.30 -1.02 24.33
N SER A 140 -3.43 -1.34 23.35
CA SER A 140 -2.30 -0.49 22.99
C SER A 140 -2.77 0.79 22.30
N ILE A 141 -3.83 0.70 21.50
CA ILE A 141 -4.57 1.84 20.95
C ILE A 141 -5.97 1.84 21.56
N ARG A 142 -6.48 3.02 21.94
CA ARG A 142 -7.89 3.16 22.32
C ARG A 142 -8.72 3.39 21.07
N THR A 143 -9.84 2.68 21.00
CA THR A 143 -10.80 2.76 19.90
C THR A 143 -12.14 3.22 20.43
N TYR A 144 -12.81 4.05 19.65
CA TYR A 144 -14.12 4.61 19.97
C TYR A 144 -15.09 4.36 18.80
N ALA A 145 -16.35 4.15 19.13
CA ALA A 145 -17.45 4.02 18.19
C ALA A 145 -18.32 5.28 18.27
N ARG A 146 -18.79 5.78 17.12
CA ARG A 146 -19.79 6.85 17.08
C ARG A 146 -20.98 6.45 16.21
N PRO A 147 -22.23 6.58 16.69
CA PRO A 147 -23.41 6.19 15.91
C PRO A 147 -23.45 6.85 14.53
N ILE A 148 -23.86 6.09 13.52
CA ILE A 148 -24.17 6.64 12.19
C ILE A 148 -25.35 7.60 12.33
N GLY A 149 -25.24 8.80 11.74
CA GLY A 149 -26.21 9.88 11.94
C GLY A 149 -25.87 10.83 13.10
N GLY A 150 -24.77 10.58 13.81
CA GLY A 150 -24.30 11.42 14.90
C GLY A 150 -24.74 10.92 16.27
N GLY A 151 -24.03 11.38 17.31
CA GLY A 151 -24.19 10.88 18.66
C GLY A 151 -22.92 11.04 19.48
N ARG A 152 -22.97 10.54 20.71
CA ARG A 152 -21.83 10.49 21.63
C ARG A 152 -20.84 9.41 21.18
N LEU A 153 -19.56 9.65 21.44
CA LEU A 153 -18.52 8.62 21.31
C LEU A 153 -18.63 7.62 22.46
N GLU A 154 -18.60 6.35 22.12
CA GLU A 154 -18.63 5.21 23.02
C GLU A 154 -17.28 4.49 22.96
N ASP A 155 -16.80 4.01 24.10
CA ASP A 155 -15.58 3.19 24.12
C ASP A 155 -15.88 1.83 23.49
N ILE A 156 -14.96 1.36 22.63
CA ILE A 156 -15.00 0.00 22.11
C ILE A 156 -14.16 -0.87 23.06
N ASP A 157 -14.76 -1.95 23.56
CA ASP A 157 -14.06 -2.90 24.41
C ASP A 157 -12.95 -3.62 23.62
N PRO A 158 -11.73 -3.80 24.17
CA PRO A 158 -10.68 -4.55 23.49
C PRO A 158 -11.10 -5.94 23.03
N SER A 159 -11.96 -6.63 23.78
CA SER A 159 -12.48 -7.96 23.42
C SER A 159 -13.34 -7.95 22.15
N ASP A 160 -13.94 -6.80 21.79
CA ASP A 160 -14.66 -6.68 20.52
C ASP A 160 -13.71 -6.88 19.33
N TRP A 161 -12.40 -6.63 19.47
CA TRP A 161 -11.40 -6.80 18.41
C TRP A 161 -10.82 -8.22 18.31
N GLU A 162 -11.17 -9.12 19.22
CA GLU A 162 -10.76 -10.53 19.18
C GLU A 162 -11.60 -11.32 18.17
N MET A 163 -11.30 -11.13 16.90
CA MET A 163 -12.02 -11.76 15.77
C MET A 163 -11.10 -12.47 14.81
N ASP A 164 -11.62 -13.51 14.16
CA ASP A 164 -10.84 -14.33 13.21
C ASP A 164 -10.39 -13.52 11.98
N ASP A 165 -11.28 -12.67 11.45
CA ASP A 165 -11.00 -11.82 10.29
C ASP A 165 -11.43 -10.36 10.51
N PRO A 166 -10.49 -9.44 10.75
CA PRO A 166 -10.79 -8.02 10.95
C PRO A 166 -10.96 -7.22 9.66
N VAL A 167 -10.78 -7.82 8.47
CA VAL A 167 -10.80 -7.04 7.22
C VAL A 167 -12.15 -6.38 6.99
N GLY A 168 -13.26 -7.06 7.28
CA GLY A 168 -14.60 -6.48 7.13
C GLY A 168 -14.80 -5.17 7.93
N ARG A 169 -14.17 -5.05 9.11
CA ARG A 169 -14.20 -3.81 9.91
C ARG A 169 -13.32 -2.72 9.35
N LEU A 170 -12.11 -3.06 8.92
CA LEU A 170 -11.21 -2.10 8.28
C LEU A 170 -11.86 -1.48 7.05
N ALA A 171 -12.50 -2.35 6.26
CA ALA A 171 -13.02 -2.00 4.96
C ALA A 171 -14.33 -1.20 5.07
N SER A 172 -15.25 -1.58 5.97
CA SER A 172 -16.48 -0.82 6.24
C SER A 172 -16.26 0.41 7.13
N CYS A 173 -15.12 0.49 7.84
CA CYS A 173 -14.88 1.45 8.91
C CYS A 173 -15.99 1.51 9.98
N ARG A 174 -16.72 0.41 10.15
CA ARG A 174 -17.91 0.34 10.99
C ARG A 174 -17.88 -0.84 11.95
N MET A 175 -18.57 -0.68 13.07
CA MET A 175 -18.90 -1.77 13.98
C MET A 175 -20.16 -1.49 14.81
N THR A 176 -20.60 -2.47 15.58
CA THR A 176 -21.59 -2.29 16.65
C THR A 176 -20.89 -2.61 17.98
N PRO A 177 -20.82 -1.68 18.94
CA PRO A 177 -20.19 -1.92 20.24
C PRO A 177 -20.76 -3.15 20.95
N GLY A 178 -19.90 -3.91 21.63
CA GLY A 178 -20.27 -5.15 22.30
C GLY A 178 -20.54 -6.33 21.36
N THR A 179 -20.18 -6.20 20.07
CA THR A 179 -20.30 -7.30 19.11
C THR A 179 -18.95 -7.57 18.43
N PRO A 180 -18.38 -8.79 18.55
CA PRO A 180 -17.14 -9.17 17.87
C PRO A 180 -17.35 -9.48 16.38
N SER A 181 -18.47 -9.05 15.78
CA SER A 181 -18.78 -9.30 14.37
C SER A 181 -18.11 -8.28 13.45
N ALA A 182 -17.73 -8.73 12.26
CA ALA A 182 -17.27 -7.88 11.16
C ALA A 182 -18.42 -7.46 10.20
N ALA A 183 -19.68 -7.80 10.52
CA ALA A 183 -20.85 -7.42 9.74
C ALA A 183 -21.14 -5.90 9.79
N ALA A 184 -22.10 -5.44 8.96
CA ALA A 184 -22.48 -4.04 8.82
C ALA A 184 -22.73 -3.38 10.19
N GLY A 185 -21.78 -2.55 10.62
CA GLY A 185 -21.82 -1.87 11.90
C GLY A 185 -22.78 -0.68 11.91
N THR A 186 -23.27 -0.35 13.10
CA THR A 186 -24.15 0.80 13.36
C THR A 186 -23.38 2.08 13.69
N HIS A 187 -22.05 1.98 13.87
CA HIS A 187 -21.18 3.06 14.31
C HIS A 187 -19.94 3.17 13.42
N HIS A 188 -19.43 4.38 13.25
CA HIS A 188 -18.11 4.64 12.69
C HIS A 188 -17.01 4.43 13.73
N ILE A 189 -15.87 3.88 13.31
CA ILE A 189 -14.73 3.58 14.17
C ILE A 189 -13.72 4.73 14.16
N PHE A 190 -13.29 5.14 15.34
CA PHE A 190 -12.29 6.15 15.59
C PHE A 190 -11.19 5.63 16.51
N LEU A 191 -9.99 6.19 16.41
CA LEU A 191 -8.84 5.88 17.25
C LEU A 191 -8.41 7.14 17.99
N GLU A 192 -7.94 6.97 19.23
CA GLU A 192 -7.31 8.06 19.97
C GLU A 192 -6.07 8.59 19.24
N THR A 193 -5.92 9.91 19.10
CA THR A 193 -4.74 10.49 18.44
C THR A 193 -3.49 10.44 19.33
N GLU A 194 -3.65 10.43 20.65
CA GLU A 194 -2.53 10.50 21.59
C GLU A 194 -1.60 9.29 21.45
N GLY A 195 -0.37 9.56 21.03
CA GLY A 195 0.65 8.55 20.82
C GLY A 195 0.37 7.58 19.66
N LEU A 196 -0.70 7.76 18.88
CA LEU A 196 -1.10 6.84 17.80
C LEU A 196 0.03 6.64 16.78
N THR A 197 0.56 7.74 16.23
CA THR A 197 1.66 7.68 15.25
C THR A 197 2.86 6.92 15.80
N LYS A 198 3.22 7.13 17.07
CA LYS A 198 4.33 6.42 17.72
C LYS A 198 4.06 4.93 17.82
N LYS A 199 2.84 4.54 18.23
CA LYS A 199 2.42 3.13 18.38
C LYS A 199 2.38 2.40 17.03
N LEU A 200 1.78 3.02 16.02
CA LEU A 200 1.74 2.46 14.65
C LEU A 200 3.15 2.32 14.08
N THR A 201 4.00 3.33 14.24
CA THR A 201 5.39 3.28 13.76
C THR A 201 6.22 2.22 14.50
N ALA A 202 6.02 2.05 15.81
CA ALA A 202 6.69 0.99 16.57
C ALA A 202 6.31 -0.40 16.06
N TYR A 203 5.01 -0.65 15.85
CA TYR A 203 4.52 -1.90 15.27
C TYR A 203 5.09 -2.14 13.87
N ALA A 204 5.06 -1.12 13.01
CA ALA A 204 5.59 -1.19 11.65
C ALA A 204 7.10 -1.50 11.61
N ARG A 205 7.88 -1.02 12.59
CA ARG A 205 9.31 -1.35 12.71
C ARG A 205 9.56 -2.79 13.12
N GLU A 206 8.71 -3.35 13.95
CA GLU A 206 8.81 -4.75 14.38
C GLU A 206 8.33 -5.73 13.29
N LYS A 207 7.40 -5.28 12.45
CA LYS A 207 6.77 -6.11 11.43
C LYS A 207 6.69 -5.39 10.08
N PRO A 208 7.83 -4.97 9.51
CA PRO A 208 7.79 -4.37 8.21
C PRO A 208 7.43 -5.45 7.18
N LEU A 209 6.69 -5.06 6.15
CA LEU A 209 6.24 -5.94 5.09
C LEU A 209 6.71 -5.40 3.75
N ALA A 210 7.25 -6.29 2.94
CA ALA A 210 7.42 -6.04 1.52
C ALA A 210 6.30 -6.74 0.74
N LEU A 211 5.64 -5.99 -0.15
CA LEU A 211 4.74 -6.57 -1.13
C LEU A 211 5.58 -7.00 -2.32
N ASN A 212 5.61 -8.30 -2.56
CA ASN A 212 6.14 -8.88 -3.79
C ASN A 212 5.00 -9.63 -4.44
N SER A 213 4.85 -9.49 -5.75
CA SER A 213 3.86 -10.18 -6.57
C SER A 213 3.65 -11.63 -6.10
N GLY A 214 2.62 -11.88 -5.28
CA GLY A 214 2.28 -13.20 -4.75
C GLY A 214 2.63 -13.52 -3.27
N ARG A 215 3.37 -12.68 -2.53
CA ARG A 215 3.66 -12.86 -1.09
C ARG A 215 3.86 -11.53 -0.35
N ALA A 216 3.29 -11.43 0.85
CA ALA A 216 3.70 -10.45 1.86
C ALA A 216 4.84 -11.05 2.69
N LEU A 217 6.05 -10.53 2.52
CA LEU A 217 7.24 -11.03 3.22
C LEU A 217 7.65 -10.06 4.33
N PRO A 218 8.15 -10.56 5.48
CA PRO A 218 8.84 -9.71 6.46
C PRO A 218 9.98 -8.93 5.77
N ALA A 219 10.01 -7.61 5.89
CA ALA A 219 10.95 -6.75 5.16
C ALA A 219 12.40 -6.82 5.65
N ASP A 220 12.65 -7.59 6.71
CA ASP A 220 13.96 -8.07 7.17
C ASP A 220 14.58 -9.07 6.19
N ARG A 221 13.86 -9.49 5.14
CA ARG A 221 14.45 -10.11 3.95
C ARG A 221 14.56 -9.09 2.81
N PRO A 222 15.77 -8.83 2.28
CA PRO A 222 15.93 -7.98 1.12
C PRO A 222 15.25 -8.65 -0.07
N VAL A 223 14.15 -8.04 -0.52
CA VAL A 223 13.58 -8.33 -1.83
C VAL A 223 14.55 -7.80 -2.87
N GLY A 224 15.05 -8.67 -3.73
CA GLY A 224 15.99 -8.33 -4.80
C GLY A 224 17.34 -7.79 -4.29
N GLY A 225 17.72 -8.09 -3.04
CA GLY A 225 18.96 -7.58 -2.45
C GLY A 225 18.92 -6.13 -1.94
N MET A 226 17.78 -5.41 -2.05
CA MET A 226 17.66 -4.03 -1.56
C MET A 226 17.00 -3.93 -0.19
N THR A 227 17.63 -3.18 0.71
CA THR A 227 17.06 -2.87 2.03
C THR A 227 15.90 -1.87 1.92
N PRO A 228 15.01 -1.77 2.92
CA PRO A 228 13.97 -0.72 2.96
C PRO A 228 14.53 0.70 2.82
N GLN A 229 15.76 0.93 3.32
CA GLN A 229 16.44 2.20 3.17
C GLN A 229 16.87 2.45 1.72
N ASP A 230 17.37 1.42 1.02
CA ASP A 230 17.75 1.51 -0.40
C ASP A 230 16.54 1.81 -1.29
N ARG A 231 15.38 1.22 -0.99
CA ARG A 231 14.14 1.51 -1.74
C ARG A 231 13.64 2.92 -1.51
N LEU A 232 13.68 3.42 -0.27
CA LEU A 232 13.38 4.82 0.02
C LEU A 232 14.33 5.77 -0.74
N ILE A 233 15.61 5.42 -0.87
CA ILE A 233 16.57 6.18 -1.68
C ILE A 233 16.14 6.20 -3.15
N VAL A 234 15.76 5.04 -3.72
CA VAL A 234 15.29 4.93 -5.11
C VAL A 234 13.99 5.72 -5.34
N GLN A 235 13.01 5.65 -4.42
CA GLN A 235 11.78 6.44 -4.50
C GLN A 235 12.06 7.95 -4.44
N CYS A 236 12.94 8.38 -3.52
CA CYS A 236 13.37 9.77 -3.45
C CYS A 236 14.10 10.20 -4.74
N GLU A 237 14.94 9.34 -5.31
CA GLU A 237 15.62 9.58 -6.58
C GLU A 237 14.63 9.74 -7.73
N GLN A 238 13.66 8.83 -7.88
CA GLN A 238 12.64 8.89 -8.92
C GLN A 238 11.78 10.16 -8.81
N ALA A 239 11.35 10.50 -7.58
CA ALA A 239 10.60 11.73 -7.34
C ALA A 239 11.42 12.99 -7.67
N LEU A 240 12.72 13.00 -7.34
CA LEU A 240 13.64 14.06 -7.73
C LEU A 240 13.74 14.16 -9.26
N ARG A 241 14.00 13.04 -9.95
CA ARG A 241 14.11 12.99 -11.42
C ARG A 241 12.86 13.55 -12.08
N ALA A 242 11.69 13.05 -11.70
CA ALA A 242 10.41 13.50 -12.25
C ALA A 242 10.21 15.01 -12.08
N TYR A 243 10.53 15.57 -10.91
CA TYR A 243 10.42 17.00 -10.67
C TYR A 243 11.44 17.80 -11.50
N LEU A 244 12.72 17.43 -11.45
CA LEU A 244 13.81 18.16 -12.10
C LEU A 244 13.76 18.09 -13.63
N SER A 245 13.19 17.04 -14.20
CA SER A 245 12.88 16.98 -15.63
C SER A 245 11.91 18.09 -16.06
N THR A 246 11.02 18.55 -15.17
CA THR A 246 10.10 19.67 -15.44
C THR A 246 10.67 21.03 -15.04
N ARG A 247 11.56 21.07 -14.03
CA ARG A 247 12.16 22.29 -13.48
C ARG A 247 13.68 22.10 -13.24
N PRO A 248 14.48 22.05 -14.31
CA PRO A 248 15.89 21.68 -14.25
C PRO A 248 16.79 22.76 -13.63
N SER A 249 16.25 23.93 -13.28
CA SER A 249 16.99 25.03 -12.67
C SER A 249 16.88 25.08 -11.15
N ASP A 250 16.05 24.22 -10.53
CA ASP A 250 15.86 24.19 -9.08
C ASP A 250 16.96 23.39 -8.38
N TRP A 251 17.58 23.99 -7.36
CA TRP A 251 18.74 23.42 -6.67
C TRP A 251 18.68 23.51 -5.14
N ARG A 252 17.69 24.22 -4.59
CA ARG A 252 17.58 24.46 -3.14
C ARG A 252 17.20 23.18 -2.41
N LYS A 253 18.07 22.74 -1.50
CA LYS A 253 17.93 21.48 -0.74
C LYS A 253 16.56 21.39 -0.05
N ASP A 254 16.17 22.42 0.70
CA ASP A 254 14.92 22.40 1.48
C ASP A 254 13.67 22.35 0.60
N THR A 255 13.69 23.06 -0.53
CA THR A 255 12.59 23.05 -1.50
C THR A 255 12.45 21.67 -2.14
N LEU A 256 13.55 21.09 -2.62
CA LEU A 256 13.55 19.75 -3.21
C LEU A 256 13.12 18.70 -2.17
N ARG A 257 13.59 18.81 -0.93
CA ARG A 257 13.21 17.91 0.17
C ARG A 257 11.72 17.97 0.45
N HIS A 258 11.16 19.18 0.55
CA HIS A 258 9.74 19.37 0.78
C HIS A 258 8.89 18.79 -0.34
N ILE A 259 9.30 18.99 -1.60
CA ILE A 259 8.61 18.46 -2.77
C ILE A 259 8.66 16.93 -2.77
N VAL A 260 9.83 16.34 -2.56
CA VAL A 260 9.96 14.86 -2.51
C VAL A 260 9.13 14.29 -1.37
N ALA A 261 9.17 14.87 -0.17
CA ALA A 261 8.34 14.45 0.96
C ALA A 261 6.83 14.54 0.65
N LYS A 262 6.41 15.56 -0.11
CA LYS A 262 5.04 15.69 -0.59
C LYS A 262 4.70 14.65 -1.66
N THR A 263 5.60 14.42 -2.62
CA THR A 263 5.39 13.49 -3.75
C THR A 263 5.33 12.04 -3.28
N ILE A 264 6.28 11.61 -2.46
CA ILE A 264 6.31 10.23 -1.95
C ILE A 264 5.41 10.04 -0.72
N ASN A 265 4.86 11.14 -0.19
CA ASN A 265 3.92 11.18 0.93
C ASN A 265 4.38 10.41 2.19
N ARG A 266 5.70 10.35 2.40
CA ARG A 266 6.36 9.54 3.43
C ARG A 266 7.54 10.31 4.05
N PRO A 267 7.73 10.25 5.38
CA PRO A 267 8.90 10.85 6.02
C PRO A 267 10.17 10.03 5.73
N PHE A 268 11.29 10.73 5.52
CA PHE A 268 12.61 10.12 5.32
C PHE A 268 13.70 10.94 6.02
N SER A 269 14.85 10.32 6.31
CA SER A 269 15.98 10.97 6.98
C SER A 269 16.75 11.91 6.03
N ASP A 270 17.59 12.80 6.57
CA ASP A 270 18.53 13.59 5.75
C ASP A 270 19.51 12.71 4.98
N SER A 271 19.97 11.62 5.59
CA SER A 271 20.87 10.67 4.94
C SER A 271 20.25 10.01 3.71
N VAL A 272 18.98 9.58 3.77
CA VAL A 272 18.26 9.00 2.63
C VAL A 272 18.15 10.02 1.48
N PHE A 273 17.80 11.25 1.81
CA PHE A 273 17.64 12.31 0.82
C PHE A 273 18.96 12.69 0.14
N ASP A 274 20.04 12.81 0.91
CA ASP A 274 21.36 13.15 0.37
C ASP A 274 21.92 12.02 -0.49
N GLN A 275 21.69 10.75 -0.13
CA GLN A 275 22.03 9.60 -0.98
C GLN A 275 21.25 9.61 -2.30
N ALA A 276 19.96 9.91 -2.27
CA ALA A 276 19.15 10.04 -3.48
C ALA A 276 19.67 11.17 -4.38
N ARG A 277 19.99 12.34 -3.81
CA ARG A 277 20.56 13.49 -4.54
C ARG A 277 21.89 13.15 -5.22
N GLU A 278 22.76 12.42 -4.55
CA GLU A 278 24.03 11.99 -5.16
C GLU A 278 23.82 11.04 -6.35
N ARG A 279 22.77 10.21 -6.35
CA ARG A 279 22.44 9.37 -7.52
C ARG A 279 21.94 10.19 -8.71
N VAL A 280 21.12 11.21 -8.48
CA VAL A 280 20.61 12.08 -9.56
C VAL A 280 21.62 13.08 -10.09
N LYS A 281 22.70 13.34 -9.35
CA LYS A 281 23.78 14.26 -9.71
C LYS A 281 24.42 13.96 -11.05
N LYS A 282 24.46 12.68 -11.46
CA LYS A 282 24.95 12.26 -12.77
C LYS A 282 24.20 12.96 -13.90
N ASP A 283 22.89 13.14 -13.73
CA ASP A 283 21.99 13.70 -14.73
C ASP A 283 21.69 15.18 -14.47
N PHE A 284 21.84 15.64 -13.23
CA PHE A 284 21.63 17.03 -12.82
C PHE A 284 22.77 17.55 -11.92
N PRO A 285 23.93 17.93 -12.50
CA PRO A 285 25.15 18.23 -11.74
C PRO A 285 25.05 19.43 -10.79
N HIS A 286 24.14 20.37 -11.08
CA HIS A 286 23.95 21.61 -10.30
C HIS A 286 23.37 21.35 -8.90
N ILE A 287 22.79 20.16 -8.67
CA ILE A 287 22.21 19.78 -7.39
C ILE A 287 23.28 19.59 -6.31
N ALA A 288 24.51 19.24 -6.68
CA ALA A 288 25.57 18.87 -5.73
C ALA A 288 26.03 20.02 -4.82
N ASN A 289 25.95 21.27 -5.28
CA ASN A 289 26.73 22.36 -4.69
C ASN A 289 25.91 23.43 -3.96
N GLY A 290 24.60 23.26 -3.79
CA GLY A 290 23.78 24.29 -3.14
C GLY A 290 23.98 25.68 -3.78
N GLY A 291 24.27 25.71 -5.08
CA GLY A 291 24.71 26.89 -5.80
C GLY A 291 24.05 26.93 -7.17
N ARG A 292 23.65 28.14 -7.56
CA ARG A 292 22.98 28.48 -8.82
C ARG A 292 23.65 27.77 -10.03
N PRO A 293 22.88 27.26 -11.01
CA PRO A 293 23.45 26.72 -12.24
C PRO A 293 24.42 27.72 -12.86
N ARG A 294 25.65 27.30 -13.17
CA ARG A 294 26.58 28.14 -13.94
C ARG A 294 26.05 28.21 -15.37
N GLY A 295 25.52 29.38 -15.76
CA GLY A 295 25.11 29.66 -17.15
C GLY A 295 23.65 30.08 -17.35
N SER A 296 23.02 30.75 -16.38
CA SER A 296 21.79 31.53 -16.61
C SER A 296 22.12 32.98 -16.96
#